data_AF-A0A179SAE1-F1
#
_entry.id   AF-A0A179SAE1-F1
#
_cell.length_a   1.000
_cell.length_b   1.000
_cell.length_c   1.000
_cell.angle_alpha   90.00
_cell.angle_beta   90.00
_cell.angle_gamma   90.00
#
_symmetry.space_group_name_H-M   'P 1'
#
loop_
_entity.id
_entity.type
_entity.pdbx_description
1 polymer ?
#
loop_
_entity_poly.entity_id
_entity_poly.type
_entity_poly.pdbx_seq_one_letter_code
_entity_poly.pdbx_strand_id
1 'polypeptide(L)' 'MQAELPKSTFDALKELAERRGVDANTVLQQAIETEKLLSDHVGVDDKVLIERPNKTYARVIFSK' A
#
# COMPACT_ATOMS: atom_id res chain seq x y z
N MET A 1 -16.94 -6.73 13.69
CA MET A 1 -15.75 -6.36 14.51
C MET A 1 -15.28 -5.00 14.02
N GLN A 2 -15.25 -4.00 14.89
CA GLN A 2 -14.72 -2.68 14.54
C GLN A 2 -13.21 -2.77 14.80
N ALA A 3 -12.42 -2.92 13.74
CA ALA A 3 -10.97 -2.90 13.85
C ALA A 3 -10.55 -1.43 14.03
N GLU A 4 -10.12 -1.07 15.23
CA GLU A 4 -9.54 0.25 15.47
C GLU A 4 -8.14 0.29 14.87
N LEU A 5 -7.93 1.18 13.90
CA LEU A 5 -6.63 1.42 13.31
C LEU A 5 -5.71 2.04 14.38
N PRO A 6 -4.49 1.50 14.56
CA PRO A 6 -3.49 2.15 15.41
C PRO A 6 -3.28 3.60 14.96
N LYS A 7 -3.15 4.52 15.93
CA LYS A 7 -3.02 5.96 15.65
C LYS A 7 -1.88 6.27 14.68
N SER A 8 -0.74 5.61 14.80
CA SER A 8 0.39 5.75 13.89
C SER A 8 0.07 5.35 12.46
N THR A 9 -0.74 4.30 12.26
CA THR A 9 -1.21 3.88 10.94
C THR A 9 -2.18 4.90 10.35
N PHE A 10 -3.09 5.42 11.16
CA PHE A 10 -4.01 6.47 10.74
C PHE A 10 -3.27 7.75 10.33
N ASP A 11 -2.28 8.18 11.14
CA ASP A 11 -1.46 9.35 10.85
C ASP A 11 -0.65 9.17 9.54
N ALA A 12 -0.10 7.97 9.30
CA ALA A 12 0.60 7.65 8.06
C ALA A 12 -0.32 7.68 6.82
N LEU A 13 -1.54 7.16 6.94
CA LEU A 13 -2.55 7.22 5.87
C LEU A 13 -2.97 8.67 5.58
N LYS A 14 -3.11 9.49 6.63
CA LYS A 14 -3.43 10.91 6.49
C LYS A 14 -2.32 11.67 5.79
N GLU A 15 -1.07 11.47 6.17
CA GLU A 15 0.08 12.10 5.50
C GLU A 15 0.17 11.68 4.02
N LEU A 16 -0.11 10.41 3.74
CA LEU A 16 -0.15 9.89 2.37
C LEU A 16 -1.27 10.53 1.55
N ALA A 17 -2.45 10.72 2.14
CA ALA A 17 -3.60 11.39 1.54
C ALA A 17 -3.28 12.85 1.20
N GLU A 18 -2.67 13.58 2.15
CA GLU A 18 -2.22 14.97 1.95
C GLU A 18 -1.21 15.09 0.80
N ARG A 19 -0.19 14.21 0.75
CA ARG A 19 0.82 14.20 -0.32
C ARG A 19 0.24 13.91 -1.70
N ARG A 20 -0.85 13.15 -1.77
CA ARG A 20 -1.52 12.73 -3.01
C ARG A 20 -2.69 13.64 -3.41
N GLY A 21 -3.09 14.57 -2.55
CA GLY A 21 -4.25 15.45 -2.79
C GLY A 21 -5.58 14.69 -2.85
N VAL A 22 -5.69 13.55 -2.15
CA VAL A 22 -6.91 12.73 -2.08
C VAL A 22 -7.37 12.58 -0.63
N ASP A 23 -8.59 12.09 -0.40
CA ASP A 23 -9.09 11.87 0.96
C ASP A 23 -8.52 10.59 1.60
N ALA A 24 -8.50 10.56 2.93
CA ALA A 24 -7.94 9.46 3.70
C ALA A 24 -8.70 8.13 3.51
N ASN A 25 -10.01 8.16 3.24
CA ASN A 25 -10.78 6.94 2.99
C ASN A 25 -10.41 6.33 1.63
N THR A 26 -10.20 7.16 0.61
CA THR A 26 -9.70 6.71 -0.70
C THR A 26 -8.34 6.05 -0.57
N VAL A 27 -7.41 6.62 0.22
CA VAL A 27 -6.09 5.99 0.47
C VAL A 27 -6.24 4.67 1.21
N LEU A 28 -7.12 4.59 2.21
CA LEU A 28 -7.38 3.36 2.93
C LEU A 28 -7.96 2.27 2.01
N GLN A 29 -8.93 2.62 1.15
CA GLN A 29 -9.47 1.70 0.15
C GLN A 29 -8.39 1.20 -0.81
N GLN A 30 -7.56 2.09 -1.35
CA GLN A 30 -6.44 1.72 -2.21
C GLN A 30 -5.45 0.77 -1.51
N ALA A 31 -5.16 1.01 -0.22
CA ALA A 31 -4.29 0.15 0.57
C ALA A 31 -4.89 -1.26 0.73
N ILE A 32 -6.18 -1.36 1.03
CA ILE A 32 -6.90 -2.63 1.15
C ILE A 32 -6.93 -3.38 -0.19
N GLU A 33 -7.22 -2.69 -1.28
CA GLU A 33 -7.25 -3.29 -2.62
C GLU A 33 -5.86 -3.77 -3.06
N THR A 34 -4.81 -2.99 -2.75
CA THR A 34 -3.43 -3.38 -3.01
C THR A 34 -3.05 -4.64 -2.23
N GLU A 35 -3.39 -4.69 -0.93
CA GLU A 35 -3.13 -5.87 -0.10
C GLU A 35 -3.84 -7.12 -0.63
N LYS A 36 -5.09 -6.97 -1.06
CA LYS A 36 -5.85 -8.06 -1.69
C LYS A 36 -5.20 -8.52 -2.99
N LEU A 37 -4.84 -7.58 -3.88
CA LEU A 37 -4.18 -7.91 -5.14
C LEU A 37 -2.88 -8.70 -4.91
N LEU A 38 -2.07 -8.25 -3.94
CA LEU A 38 -0.83 -8.92 -3.56
C LEU A 38 -1.11 -10.31 -2.97
N SER A 39 -2.05 -10.43 -2.04
CA SER A 39 -2.41 -11.71 -1.41
C SER A 39 -2.92 -12.75 -2.42
N ASP A 40 -3.67 -12.31 -3.42
CA ASP A 40 -4.26 -13.18 -4.44
C ASP A 40 -3.23 -13.65 -5.51
N HIS A 41 -2.13 -12.90 -5.71
CA HIS A 41 -1.23 -13.09 -6.85
C HIS A 41 0.27 -13.22 -6.51
N VAL A 42 0.67 -12.99 -5.26
CA VAL A 42 2.09 -12.98 -4.85
C VAL A 42 2.33 -14.03 -3.76
N GLY A 43 3.08 -15.06 -4.11
CA GLY A 43 3.57 -16.09 -3.20
C GLY A 43 4.87 -15.72 -2.49
N VAL A 44 5.36 -16.62 -1.63
CA VAL A 44 6.53 -16.41 -0.76
C VAL A 44 7.84 -16.10 -1.53
N ASP A 45 7.97 -16.55 -2.78
CA ASP A 45 9.17 -16.34 -3.60
C ASP A 45 8.94 -15.38 -4.79
N ASP A 46 7.74 -14.82 -4.90
CA ASP A 46 7.38 -13.92 -5.99
C ASP A 46 7.98 -12.53 -5.78
N LYS A 47 8.24 -11.85 -6.89
CA LYS A 47 8.89 -10.55 -6.92
C LYS A 47 7.93 -9.51 -7.47
N VAL A 48 7.74 -8.43 -6.72
CA VAL A 48 6.94 -7.29 -7.18
C VAL A 48 7.85 -6.24 -7.78
N LEU A 49 7.54 -5.83 -9.01
CA LEU A 49 8.19 -4.73 -9.69
C LEU A 49 7.29 -3.50 -9.63
N ILE A 50 7.82 -2.40 -9.11
CA ILE A 50 7.16 -1.10 -9.06
C ILE A 50 7.79 -0.21 -10.11
N GLU A 51 7.02 0.16 -11.13
CA GLU A 51 7.41 1.19 -12.09
C GLU A 51 7.23 2.58 -11.46
N ARG A 52 8.29 3.38 -11.46
CA ARG A 52 8.26 4.76 -10.99
C ARG A 52 7.94 5.73 -12.13
N PRO A 53 7.50 6.97 -11.83
CA PRO A 53 7.19 7.97 -12.86
C PRO A 53 8.32 8.26 -13.85
N ASN A 54 9.57 8.09 -13.41
CA ASN A 54 10.77 8.26 -14.24
C ASN A 54 11.12 7.01 -15.08
N LYS A 55 10.19 6.05 -15.25
CA LYS A 55 10.39 4.79 -16.00
C LYS A 55 11.48 3.87 -15.46
N THR A 56 11.91 4.10 -14.21
CA THR A 56 12.78 3.14 -13.50
C THR A 56 11.94 2.13 -12.76
N TYR A 57 12.46 0.91 -12.62
CA TYR A 57 11.80 -0.16 -11.88
C TYR A 57 12.49 -0.38 -10.54
N ALA A 58 11.71 -0.45 -9.48
CA ALA A 58 12.16 -0.90 -8.16
C ALA A 58 11.66 -2.33 -7.92
N ARG A 59 12.55 -3.22 -7.48
CA ARG A 59 12.17 -4.57 -7.08
C ARG A 59 11.94 -4.60 -5.58
N VAL A 60 10.73 -4.97 -5.17
CA VAL A 60 10.38 -5.23 -3.78
C VAL A 60 10.46 -6.73 -3.53
N ILE A 61 11.20 -7.11 -2.49
CA ILE A 61 11.32 -8.48 -2.02
C ILE A 61 10.65 -8.49 -0.65
N PHE A 62 9.55 -9.23 -0.52
CA PHE A 62 8.91 -9.43 0.77
C PHE A 62 9.70 -10.51 1.52
N SER A 63 10.59 -10.09 2.42
CA SER A 63 11.27 -11.01 3.32
C SER A 63 10.32 -11.40 4.46
N LYS A 64 10.25 -12.70 4.74
CA LYS A 64 9.44 -13.31 5.80
C LYS A 64 9.80 -12.81 7.19
#